data_AF-A0AA43RUJ4-F1
#
_entry.id   AF-A0AA43RUJ4-F1
#
_cell.length_a   1.000
_cell.length_b   1.000
_cell.length_c   1.000
_cell.angle_alpha   90.00
_cell.angle_beta   90.00
_cell.angle_gamma   90.00
#
_symmetry.space_group_name_H-M   'P 1'
#
loop_
_entity.id
_entity.type
_entity.pdbx_description
1 polymer ?
#
loop_
_entity_poly.entity_id
_entity_poly.type
_entity_poly.pdbx_seq_one_letter_code
_entity_poly.pdbx_strand_id
1 'polypeptide(L)'
;MNEKAKNLPKRGKGGRNPKNDPANYRYSVNFTAVEHARFLTMFEQSGLQSKARFIAARVFGDEFRVVKIDRSAMEYVTKLTSFYAQFRSVGTNYNQVVKELHTNFSEKKALALLYKLEKATVELAETGKKILELSEEFKEQWLQK
;
A
#
# COMPACT_ATOMS: atom_id res chain seq x y z
N MET A 1 -22.24 20.16 46.54
CA MET A 1 -23.11 21.35 46.54
C MET A 1 -22.99 22.04 45.19
N ASN A 2 -23.87 21.64 44.29
CA ASN A 2 -24.94 22.46 43.68
C ASN A 2 -24.46 23.24 42.47
N GLU A 3 -24.72 22.67 41.29
CA GLU A 3 -25.91 22.98 40.47
C GLU A 3 -25.61 24.16 39.56
N LYS A 4 -25.30 23.86 38.29
CA LYS A 4 -25.98 24.49 37.14
C LYS A 4 -26.06 23.47 36.02
N ALA A 5 -26.99 22.54 36.14
CA ALA A 5 -27.61 21.93 34.97
C ALA A 5 -28.20 23.08 34.15
N LYS A 6 -27.44 23.57 33.16
CA LYS A 6 -27.91 24.61 32.25
C LYS A 6 -29.04 24.00 31.44
N ASN A 7 -30.26 24.41 31.78
CA ASN A 7 -31.49 24.21 31.02
C ASN A 7 -31.23 24.44 29.52
N LEU A 8 -31.07 23.35 28.75
CA LEU A 8 -31.17 23.40 27.30
C LEU A 8 -32.66 23.50 26.95
N PRO A 9 -33.10 24.55 26.23
CA PRO A 9 -34.49 24.67 25.84
C PRO A 9 -34.88 23.47 24.98
N LYS A 10 -35.94 22.75 25.37
CA LYS A 10 -36.55 21.70 24.54
C LYS A 10 -36.98 22.35 23.22
N ARG A 11 -36.26 22.09 22.12
CA ARG A 11 -36.54 22.62 20.78
C ARG A 11 -36.97 21.51 19.82
N GLY A 12 -37.82 21.91 18.86
CA GLY A 12 -38.62 21.04 18.00
C GLY A 12 -37.84 19.98 17.22
N LYS A 13 -38.57 18.94 16.78
CA LYS A 13 -38.10 17.73 16.09
C LYS A 13 -37.51 17.96 14.68
N GLY A 14 -36.90 19.11 14.40
CA GLY A 14 -36.39 19.46 13.08
C GLY A 14 -35.00 20.06 13.12
N GLY A 15 -34.09 19.53 12.30
CA GLY A 15 -32.74 20.06 12.10
C GLY A 15 -31.62 19.08 12.44
N ARG A 16 -30.39 19.47 12.13
CA ARG A 16 -29.19 18.72 12.48
C ARG A 16 -29.01 18.74 14.00
N ASN A 17 -28.81 17.58 14.61
CA ASN A 17 -28.53 17.48 16.04
C ASN A 17 -27.34 18.39 16.43
N PRO A 18 -27.48 19.16 17.52
CA PRO A 18 -26.39 20.01 18.00
C PRO A 18 -25.18 19.15 18.38
N LYS A 19 -23.98 19.68 18.10
CA LYS A 19 -22.73 19.03 18.51
C LYS A 19 -22.52 19.26 20.01
N ASN A 20 -21.98 18.24 20.69
CA ASN A 20 -21.62 18.34 22.11
C ASN A 20 -20.56 19.42 22.37
N ASP A 21 -19.61 19.58 21.44
CA ASP A 21 -18.59 20.63 21.49
C ASP A 21 -18.48 21.36 20.13
N PRO A 22 -19.21 22.48 19.94
CA PRO A 22 -19.16 23.26 18.72
C PRO A 22 -17.94 24.20 18.70
N ALA A 23 -17.26 24.28 17.55
CA ALA A 23 -16.20 25.25 17.31
C ALA A 23 -16.79 26.67 17.22
N ASN A 24 -16.91 27.34 18.37
CA ASN A 24 -17.55 28.67 18.50
C ASN A 24 -16.58 29.83 18.23
N TYR A 25 -15.28 29.61 18.37
CA TYR A 25 -14.26 30.65 18.21
C TYR A 25 -13.69 30.62 16.79
N ARG A 26 -13.69 31.78 16.13
CA ARG A 26 -13.15 31.95 14.79
C ARG A 26 -11.96 32.90 14.81
N TYR A 27 -10.84 32.43 14.28
CA TYR A 27 -9.65 33.23 14.01
C TYR A 27 -9.41 33.28 12.50
N SER A 28 -9.15 34.48 11.98
CA SER A 28 -8.81 34.69 10.57
C SER A 28 -7.30 34.73 10.41
N VAL A 29 -6.79 34.03 9.40
CA VAL A 29 -5.38 34.05 8.98
C VAL A 29 -5.29 34.63 7.58
N ASN A 30 -4.34 35.55 7.40
CA ASN A 30 -4.07 36.18 6.11
C ASN A 30 -2.71 35.67 5.61
N PHE A 31 -2.66 35.34 4.32
CA PHE A 31 -1.44 34.87 3.67
C PHE A 31 -0.99 35.89 2.63
N THR A 32 0.31 36.08 2.50
CA THR A 32 0.92 36.67 1.31
C THR A 32 0.74 35.73 0.11
N ALA A 33 0.93 36.24 -1.11
CA ALA A 33 0.82 35.41 -2.32
C ALA A 33 1.74 34.18 -2.30
N VAL A 34 2.96 34.34 -1.79
CA VAL A 34 3.96 33.26 -1.69
C VAL A 34 3.54 32.21 -0.66
N GLU A 35 3.04 32.63 0.49
CA GLU A 35 2.55 31.71 1.53
C GLU A 35 1.30 30.98 1.09
N HIS A 36 0.41 31.64 0.35
CA HIS A 36 -0.80 31.02 -0.19
C HIS A 36 -0.46 29.91 -1.19
N ALA A 37 0.52 30.13 -2.07
CA ALA A 37 0.99 29.09 -3.00
C ALA A 37 1.53 27.87 -2.24
N ARG A 38 2.39 28.07 -1.23
CA ARG A 38 2.91 26.99 -0.38
C ARG A 38 1.79 26.26 0.37
N PHE A 39 0.82 27.01 0.90
CA PHE A 39 -0.36 26.47 1.57
C PHE A 39 -1.16 25.54 0.66
N LEU A 40 -1.42 25.94 -0.59
CA LEU A 40 -2.17 25.11 -1.54
C LEU A 40 -1.45 23.79 -1.83
N THR A 41 -0.13 23.82 -2.02
CA THR A 41 0.67 22.60 -2.22
C THR A 41 0.56 21.65 -1.03
N MET A 42 0.68 22.16 0.20
CA MET A 42 0.57 21.31 1.39
C MET A 42 -0.87 20.81 1.61
N PHE A 43 -1.86 21.64 1.31
CA PHE A 43 -3.28 21.28 1.42
C PHE A 43 -3.63 20.14 0.46
N GLU A 44 -3.19 20.23 -0.80
CA GLU A 44 -3.37 19.17 -1.79
C GLU A 44 -2.72 17.85 -1.35
N GLN A 45 -1.48 17.91 -0.85
CA GLN A 45 -0.77 16.74 -0.32
C GLN A 45 -1.44 16.13 0.91
N SER A 46 -2.20 16.91 1.69
CA SER A 46 -2.88 16.42 2.90
C SER A 46 -4.09 15.51 2.62
N GLY A 47 -4.68 15.59 1.42
CA GLY A 47 -5.92 14.88 1.07
C GLY A 47 -7.16 15.34 1.85
N LEU A 48 -7.04 16.35 2.72
CA LEU A 48 -8.17 16.91 3.45
C LEU A 48 -9.07 17.73 2.53
N GLN A 49 -10.38 17.65 2.76
CA GLN A 49 -11.38 18.35 1.95
C GLN A 49 -11.65 19.79 2.42
N SER A 50 -11.10 20.19 3.58
CA SER A 50 -11.36 21.50 4.18
C SER A 50 -10.07 22.20 4.57
N LYS A 51 -9.84 23.37 3.97
CA LYS A 51 -8.70 24.26 4.28
C LYS A 51 -8.64 24.64 5.75
N ALA A 52 -9.78 24.94 6.37
CA ALA A 52 -9.86 25.28 7.79
C ALA A 52 -9.47 24.11 8.69
N ARG A 53 -9.91 22.88 8.34
CA ARG A 53 -9.53 21.67 9.07
C ARG A 53 -8.04 21.38 8.94
N PHE A 54 -7.46 21.60 7.75
CA PHE A 54 -6.02 21.47 7.53
C PHE A 54 -5.21 22.48 8.36
N ILE A 55 -5.63 23.75 8.42
CA ILE A 55 -4.99 24.76 9.25
C ILE A 55 -5.05 24.37 10.74
N ALA A 56 -6.22 23.97 11.24
CA ALA A 56 -6.38 23.57 12.63
C ALA A 56 -5.50 22.36 12.99
N ALA A 57 -5.49 21.31 12.14
CA ALA A 57 -4.63 20.14 12.31
C ALA A 57 -3.14 20.54 12.39
N ARG A 58 -2.71 21.49 11.55
CA ARG A 58 -1.32 21.96 11.54
C ARG A 58 -0.94 22.77 12.79
N VAL A 59 -1.87 23.59 13.31
CA VAL A 59 -1.66 24.40 14.53
C VAL A 59 -1.56 23.53 15.77
N PHE A 60 -2.37 22.46 15.87
CA PHE A 60 -2.41 21.59 17.05
C PHE A 60 -1.50 20.36 16.97
N GLY A 61 -0.60 20.33 15.99
CA GLY A 61 0.50 19.36 15.96
C GLY A 61 0.14 17.98 15.40
N ASP A 62 -0.97 17.84 14.66
CA ASP A 62 -1.22 16.61 13.91
C ASP A 62 -0.04 16.38 12.94
N GLU A 63 0.57 15.20 13.03
CA GLU A 63 1.72 14.84 12.21
C GLU A 63 1.34 14.85 10.73
N PHE A 64 1.89 15.82 9.99
CA PHE A 64 1.78 15.89 8.55
C PHE A 64 2.80 14.93 7.92
N ARG A 65 2.37 13.69 7.63
CA ARG A 65 3.18 12.72 6.89
C ARG A 65 2.83 12.80 5.40
N VAL A 66 3.70 13.43 4.61
CA VAL A 66 3.64 13.32 3.14
C VAL A 66 4.30 12.00 2.77
N VAL A 67 3.50 10.95 2.60
CA VAL A 67 4.01 9.72 2.01
C VAL A 67 4.09 9.97 0.49
N LYS A 68 5.27 10.37 0.02
CA LYS A 68 5.57 10.37 -1.41
C LYS A 68 5.68 8.92 -1.85
N ILE A 69 4.57 8.33 -2.25
CA ILE A 69 4.56 6.99 -2.82
C ILE A 69 5.12 7.12 -4.23
N ASP A 70 6.35 6.63 -4.43
CA ASP A 70 6.83 6.39 -5.78
C ASP A 70 5.99 5.27 -6.38
N ARG A 71 5.11 5.66 -7.30
CA ARG A 71 4.19 4.75 -7.99
C ARG A 71 4.97 3.66 -8.73
N SER A 72 6.13 3.98 -9.29
CA SER A 72 6.95 3.02 -10.01
C SER A 72 7.52 1.95 -9.08
N ALA A 73 7.99 2.34 -7.89
CA ALA A 73 8.43 1.42 -6.86
C ALA A 73 7.30 0.52 -6.34
N MET A 74 6.10 1.07 -6.15
CA MET A 74 4.93 0.29 -5.73
C MET A 74 4.50 -0.72 -6.80
N GLU A 75 4.48 -0.33 -8.08
CA GLU A 75 4.20 -1.22 -9.20
C GLU A 75 5.27 -2.32 -9.32
N TYR A 76 6.53 -1.99 -9.07
CA TYR A 76 7.63 -2.94 -9.04
C TYR A 76 7.45 -4.00 -7.93
N VAL A 77 7.20 -3.58 -6.68
CA VAL A 77 6.96 -4.50 -5.55
C VAL A 77 5.75 -5.40 -5.78
N THR A 78 4.69 -4.84 -6.40
CA THR A 78 3.48 -5.61 -6.76
C THR A 78 3.80 -6.70 -7.77
N LYS A 79 4.55 -6.38 -8.83
CA LYS A 79 4.99 -7.34 -9.84
C LYS A 79 5.88 -8.43 -9.24
N LEU A 80 6.83 -8.06 -8.38
CA LEU A 80 7.72 -9.02 -7.71
C LEU A 80 6.94 -9.98 -6.81
N THR A 81 5.95 -9.48 -6.07
CA THR A 81 5.08 -10.29 -5.22
C THR A 81 4.24 -11.27 -6.05
N SER A 82 3.68 -10.81 -7.18
CA SER A 82 2.96 -11.68 -8.12
C SER A 82 3.86 -12.78 -8.68
N PHE A 83 5.11 -12.46 -9.01
CA PHE A 83 6.08 -13.43 -9.53
C PHE A 83 6.42 -14.50 -8.48
N TYR A 84 6.61 -14.09 -7.22
CA TYR A 84 6.81 -15.03 -6.11
C TYR A 84 5.63 -16.00 -5.92
N ALA A 85 4.39 -15.51 -6.06
CA ALA A 85 3.21 -16.36 -6.00
C ALA A 85 3.18 -17.41 -7.14
N GLN A 86 3.62 -17.04 -8.35
CA GLN A 86 3.73 -17.96 -9.48
C GLN A 86 4.74 -19.08 -9.20
N PHE A 87 5.92 -18.77 -8.65
CA PHE A 87 6.91 -19.79 -8.28
C PHE A 87 6.38 -20.79 -7.26
N ARG A 88 5.65 -20.30 -6.25
CA ARG A 88 5.01 -21.17 -5.26
C ARG A 88 4.00 -22.13 -5.89
N SER A 89 3.21 -21.63 -6.85
CA SER A 89 2.27 -22.43 -7.62
C SER A 89 2.98 -23.53 -8.42
N VAL A 90 4.07 -23.18 -9.12
CA VAL A 90 4.90 -24.14 -9.87
C VAL A 90 5.44 -25.23 -8.93
N GLY A 91 5.98 -24.87 -7.76
CA GLY A 91 6.47 -25.85 -6.78
C GLY A 91 5.39 -26.79 -6.27
N THR A 92 4.15 -26.29 -6.08
CA THR A 92 3.01 -27.11 -5.67
C THR A 92 2.62 -28.09 -6.78
N ASN A 93 2.56 -27.61 -8.03
CA ASN A 93 2.25 -28.44 -9.20
C ASN A 93 3.33 -29.51 -9.43
N TYR A 94 4.61 -29.17 -9.24
CA TYR A 94 5.72 -30.11 -9.32
C TYR A 94 5.52 -31.29 -8.36
N ASN A 95 5.25 -31.00 -7.08
CA ASN A 95 5.01 -32.02 -6.08
C ASN A 95 3.82 -32.93 -6.44
N GLN A 96 2.75 -32.33 -6.97
CA GLN A 96 1.58 -33.09 -7.39
C GLN A 96 1.89 -34.02 -8.56
N VAL A 97 2.55 -33.52 -9.60
CA VAL A 97 2.92 -34.31 -10.79
C VAL A 97 3.84 -35.47 -10.41
N VAL A 98 4.86 -35.24 -9.58
CA VAL A 98 5.76 -36.32 -9.14
C VAL A 98 5.00 -37.39 -8.35
N LYS A 99 4.06 -36.98 -7.48
CA LYS A 99 3.22 -37.91 -6.72
C LYS A 99 2.31 -38.74 -7.64
N GLU A 100 1.66 -38.10 -8.62
CA GLU A 100 0.80 -38.79 -9.59
C GLU A 100 1.58 -39.75 -10.48
N LEU A 101 2.80 -39.36 -10.91
CA LEU A 101 3.71 -40.21 -11.68
C LEU A 101 4.10 -41.47 -10.90
N HIS A 102 4.39 -41.33 -9.61
CA HIS A 102 4.76 -42.45 -8.74
C HIS A 102 3.58 -43.42 -8.50
N THR A 103 2.34 -42.92 -8.44
CA THR A 103 1.16 -43.76 -8.10
C THR A 103 0.48 -44.40 -9.31
N ASN A 104 0.42 -43.71 -10.46
CA ASN A 104 -0.50 -44.08 -11.56
C ASN A 104 0.19 -44.63 -12.81
N PHE A 105 1.51 -44.52 -12.92
CA PHE A 105 2.25 -44.90 -14.13
C PHE A 105 3.22 -46.05 -13.88
N SER A 106 3.47 -46.87 -14.92
CA SER A 106 4.56 -47.84 -14.89
C SER A 106 5.92 -47.12 -14.87
N GLU A 107 6.92 -47.72 -14.22
CA GLU A 107 8.25 -47.11 -14.03
C GLU A 107 8.81 -46.52 -15.33
N LYS A 108 8.77 -47.26 -16.44
CA LYS A 108 9.29 -46.79 -17.73
C LYS A 108 8.59 -45.54 -18.27
N LYS A 109 7.27 -45.39 -18.05
CA LYS A 109 6.51 -44.19 -18.45
C LYS A 109 6.73 -43.03 -17.48
N ALA A 110 6.77 -43.32 -16.18
CA ALA A 110 7.06 -42.33 -15.15
C ALA A 110 8.43 -41.68 -15.37
N LEU A 111 9.45 -42.50 -15.65
CA LEU A 111 10.82 -42.07 -15.86
C LEU A 111 10.97 -41.20 -17.12
N ALA A 112 10.26 -41.52 -18.21
CA ALA A 112 10.22 -40.70 -19.42
C ALA A 112 9.58 -39.31 -19.19
N LEU A 113 8.56 -39.22 -18.33
CA LEU A 113 7.92 -37.95 -17.97
C LEU A 113 8.75 -37.16 -16.96
N LEU A 114 9.44 -37.83 -16.03
CA LEU A 114 10.38 -37.20 -15.10
C LEU A 114 11.54 -36.53 -15.83
N TYR A 115 12.11 -37.14 -16.87
CA TYR A 115 13.16 -36.48 -17.66
C TYR A 115 12.69 -35.17 -18.32
N LYS A 116 11.44 -35.12 -18.79
CA LYS A 116 10.86 -33.88 -19.34
C LYS A 116 10.66 -32.84 -18.26
N LEU A 117 10.19 -33.26 -17.08
CA LEU A 117 10.01 -32.39 -15.93
C LEU A 117 11.34 -31.81 -15.48
N GLU A 118 12.38 -32.66 -15.34
CA GLU A 118 13.74 -32.27 -14.98
C GLU A 118 14.26 -31.18 -15.92
N LYS A 119 14.16 -31.39 -17.24
CA LYS A 119 14.58 -30.41 -18.24
C LYS A 119 13.88 -29.06 -18.05
N ALA A 120 12.56 -29.06 -17.86
CA ALA A 120 11.81 -27.83 -17.61
C ALA A 120 12.24 -27.12 -16.30
N THR A 121 12.55 -27.88 -15.23
CA THR A 121 13.11 -27.31 -14.00
C THR A 121 14.49 -26.69 -14.19
N VAL A 122 15.33 -27.27 -15.05
CA VAL A 122 16.66 -26.71 -15.37
C VAL A 122 16.49 -25.38 -16.12
N GLU A 123 15.63 -25.31 -17.14
CA GLU A 123 15.35 -24.08 -17.88
C GLU A 123 14.78 -22.97 -16.97
N LEU A 124 13.92 -23.35 -16.02
CA LEU A 124 13.40 -22.44 -15.00
C LEU A 124 14.50 -21.90 -14.09
N ALA A 125 15.41 -22.77 -13.63
CA ALA A 125 16.53 -22.38 -12.78
C ALA A 125 17.52 -21.45 -13.50
N GLU A 126 17.82 -21.70 -14.77
CA GLU A 126 18.65 -20.83 -15.61
C GLU A 126 18.01 -19.44 -15.78
N THR A 127 16.70 -19.39 -16.03
CA THR A 127 15.95 -18.13 -16.11
C THR A 127 15.99 -17.39 -14.77
N GLY A 128 15.83 -18.11 -13.65
CA GLY A 128 15.94 -17.54 -12.31
C GLY A 128 17.31 -16.93 -12.02
N LYS A 129 18.41 -17.57 -12.47
CA LYS A 129 19.77 -17.03 -12.35
C LYS A 129 19.92 -15.71 -13.12
N LYS A 130 19.46 -15.66 -14.38
CA LYS A 130 19.49 -14.42 -15.19
C LYS A 130 18.71 -13.29 -14.53
N ILE A 131 17.57 -13.58 -13.90
CA ILE A 131 16.78 -12.57 -13.16
C ILE A 131 17.56 -12.04 -11.96
N LEU A 132 18.26 -12.92 -11.21
CA LEU A 132 19.10 -12.50 -10.08
C LEU A 132 20.27 -11.63 -10.53
N GLU A 133 20.96 -12.02 -11.60
CA GLU A 133 22.07 -11.25 -12.19
C GLU A 133 21.60 -9.85 -12.60
N LEU A 134 20.50 -9.74 -13.35
CA LEU A 134 19.90 -8.45 -13.73
C LEU A 134 19.47 -7.61 -12.52
N SER A 135 19.06 -8.26 -11.44
CA SER A 135 18.64 -7.57 -10.21
C SER A 135 19.84 -6.99 -9.44
N GLU A 136 20.96 -7.70 -9.40
CA GLU A 136 22.21 -7.17 -8.81
C GLU A 136 22.80 -6.06 -9.68
N GLU A 137 22.82 -6.19 -11.01
CA GLU A 137 23.25 -5.11 -11.92
C GLU A 137 22.42 -3.84 -11.71
N PHE A 138 21.09 -3.97 -11.61
CA PHE A 138 20.21 -2.84 -11.34
C PHE A 138 20.52 -2.18 -9.98
N LYS A 139 20.78 -2.99 -8.95
CA LYS A 139 21.12 -2.51 -7.61
C LYS A 139 22.46 -1.77 -7.59
N GLU A 140 23.47 -2.27 -8.28
CA GLU A 140 24.76 -1.59 -8.39
C GLU A 140 24.63 -0.24 -9.10
N GLN A 141 23.87 -0.18 -10.20
CA GLN A 141 23.72 1.03 -11.00
C GLN A 141 22.83 2.11 -10.36
N TRP A 142 21.79 1.73 -9.61
CA TRP A 142 20.72 2.65 -9.21
C TRP A 142 20.48 2.74 -7.70
N LEU A 143 20.98 1.80 -6.90
CA LEU A 143 20.84 1.80 -5.43
C LEU A 143 22.14 2.17 -4.70
N GLN A 144 23.29 2.29 -5.38
CA GLN A 144 24.50 2.88 -4.81
C GLN A 144 24.43 4.42 -4.80
N LYS A 145 23.72 4.97 -3.81
CA LYS A 145 23.88 6.37 -3.36
C LYS A 145 23.71 6.47 -1.85
#